data_AF-A0A4Z0L218-F1
#
_entry.id   AF-A0A4Z0L218-F1
#
_cell.length_a   1.000
_cell.length_b   1.000
_cell.length_c   1.000
_cell.angle_alpha   90.00
_cell.angle_beta   90.00
_cell.angle_gamma   90.00
#
_symmetry.space_group_name_H-M   'P 1'
#
loop_
_entity.id
_entity.type
_entity.pdbx_description
1 polymer ?
#
loop_
_entity_poly.entity_id
_entity_poly.type
_entity_poly.pdbx_seq_one_letter_code
_entity_poly.pdbx_strand_id
1 'polypeptide(L)' 'IADKAIAEKTFTDSLNHMFDSLLQLRQEELIARDRTHGLSSEERRELWTLNQELARK' A
#
# COMPACT_ATOMS: atom_id res chain seq x y z
N ILE A 1 1.21 23.82 23.16
CA ILE A 1 0.46 22.54 23.29
C ILE A 1 -0.22 22.17 21.98
N ALA A 2 -0.90 23.12 21.29
CA ALA A 2 -1.49 22.89 19.97
C ALA A 2 -0.46 22.50 18.89
N ASP A 3 0.68 23.19 18.79
CA ASP A 3 1.68 22.94 17.74
C ASP A 3 2.27 21.53 17.79
N LYS A 4 2.46 20.97 18.98
CA LYS A 4 2.95 19.59 19.17
C LYS A 4 1.93 18.57 18.66
N ALA A 5 0.64 18.76 18.97
CA ALA A 5 -0.42 17.88 18.49
C ALA A 5 -0.58 17.95 16.96
N ILE A 6 -0.44 19.14 16.36
CA ILE A 6 -0.46 19.31 14.90
C ILE A 6 0.74 18.63 14.25
N ALA A 7 1.94 18.74 14.84
CA ALA A 7 3.14 18.08 14.35
C ALA A 7 3.01 16.55 14.42
N GLU A 8 2.55 15.99 15.54
CA GLU A 8 2.34 14.55 15.70
C GLU A 8 1.30 14.00 14.71
N LYS A 9 0.20 14.74 14.51
CA LYS A 9 -0.82 14.38 13.52
C LYS A 9 -0.24 14.38 12.11
N THR A 10 0.41 15.46 11.70
CA THR A 10 1.01 15.59 10.37
C THR A 10 2.04 14.49 10.10
N PHE A 11 2.87 14.19 11.10
CA PHE A 11 3.85 13.11 11.00
C PHE A 11 3.18 11.75 10.81
N THR A 12 2.15 11.45 11.60
CA THR A 12 1.40 10.19 11.50
C THR A 12 0.68 10.07 10.15
N ASP A 13 0.04 11.16 9.68
CA ASP A 13 -0.61 11.21 8.38
C ASP A 13 0.41 10.97 7.25
N SER A 14 1.62 11.53 7.37
CA SER A 14 2.70 11.34 6.40
C SER A 14 3.21 9.90 6.38
N LEU A 15 3.33 9.26 7.55
CA LEU A 15 3.69 7.84 7.63
C LEU A 15 2.61 6.96 6.98
N ASN A 16 1.34 7.22 7.27
CA ASN A 16 0.24 6.50 6.65
C ASN A 16 0.28 6.63 5.12
N HIS A 17 0.45 7.85 4.61
CA HIS A 17 0.58 8.08 3.17
C HIS A 17 1.80 7.36 2.57
N MET A 18 2.94 7.34 3.27
CA MET A 18 4.12 6.61 2.84
C MET A 18 3.84 5.11 2.72
N PHE A 19 3.20 4.51 3.73
CA PHE A 19 2.84 3.09 3.69
C PHE A 19 1.81 2.79 2.60
N ASP A 20 0.83 3.67 2.38
CA ASP A 20 -0.13 3.53 1.28
C ASP A 20 0.58 3.50 -0.08
N SER A 21 1.56 4.39 -0.26
CA SER A 21 2.37 4.45 -1.49
C SER A 21 3.15 3.15 -1.70
N LEU A 22 3.70 2.56 -0.63
CA LEU A 22 4.41 1.28 -0.71
C LEU A 22 3.48 0.13 -1.08
N LEU A 23 2.25 0.11 -0.56
CA LEU A 23 1.25 -0.91 -0.93
C LEU A 23 0.86 -0.80 -2.40
N GLN A 24 0.72 0.42 -2.93
CA GLN A 24 0.47 0.65 -4.36
C GLN A 24 1.64 0.17 -5.23
N LEU A 25 2.87 0.51 -4.87
CA LEU A 25 4.06 0.05 -5.60
C LEU A 25 4.16 -1.48 -5.63
N ARG A 26 3.84 -2.15 -4.51
CA ARG A 26 3.82 -3.61 -4.44
C ARG A 26 2.74 -4.22 -5.33
N GLN A 27 1.55 -3.61 -5.36
CA GLN A 27 0.47 -4.03 -6.26
C GLN A 27 0.91 -3.92 -7.73
N GLU A 28 1.52 -2.79 -8.11
CA GLU A 28 2.02 -2.58 -9.48
C GLU A 28 3.10 -3.60 -9.87
N GLU A 29 4.02 -3.91 -8.96
CA GLU A 29 5.04 -4.94 -9.16
C GLU A 29 4.42 -6.31 -9.45
N LEU A 30 3.43 -6.72 -8.64
CA LEU A 30 2.73 -8.00 -8.82
C LEU A 30 1.94 -8.04 -10.12
N ILE A 31 1.27 -6.95 -10.51
CA ILE A 31 0.56 -6.85 -11.80
C ILE A 31 1.55 -6.96 -12.97
N ALA A 32 2.69 -6.27 -12.89
CA ALA A 32 3.72 -6.34 -13.91
C ALA A 32 4.27 -7.77 -14.06
N ARG A 33 4.54 -8.44 -12.93
CA ARG A 33 5.02 -9.82 -12.89
C ARG A 33 3.98 -10.81 -13.45
N ASP A 34 2.70 -10.65 -13.13
CA ASP A 34 1.65 -11.52 -13.66
C ASP A 34 1.58 -11.48 -15.19
N ARG A 35 1.78 -10.28 -15.77
CA ARG A 35 1.78 -10.06 -17.22
C ARG A 35 2.97 -10.69 -17.96
N THR A 36 4.12 -10.84 -17.29
CA THR A 36 5.36 -11.33 -17.95
C THR A 36 5.69 -12.78 -17.62
N HIS A 37 5.44 -13.21 -16.38
CA HIS A 37 5.89 -14.50 -15.85
C HIS A 37 4.77 -15.28 -15.14
N GLY A 38 3.63 -14.64 -14.90
CA GLY A 38 2.57 -15.17 -14.05
C GLY A 38 2.91 -15.10 -12.56
N LEU A 39 1.90 -15.27 -11.72
CA LEU A 39 2.05 -15.30 -10.25
C LEU A 39 1.93 -16.71 -9.68
N SER A 40 2.67 -16.94 -8.59
CA SER A 40 2.46 -18.06 -7.67
C SER A 40 1.14 -17.93 -6.90
N SER A 41 0.68 -19.01 -6.27
CA SER A 41 -0.55 -19.00 -5.47
C SER A 41 -0.51 -18.01 -4.30
N GLU A 42 0.67 -17.80 -3.71
CA GLU A 42 0.87 -16.86 -2.62
C GLU A 42 0.81 -15.42 -3.12
N GLU A 43 1.54 -15.11 -4.20
CA GLU A 43 1.50 -13.79 -4.83
C GLU A 43 0.11 -13.42 -5.34
N ARG A 44 -0.67 -14.38 -5.86
CA ARG A 44 -2.08 -14.13 -6.24
C ARG A 44 -2.94 -13.77 -5.04
N ARG A 45 -2.72 -14.42 -3.88
CA ARG A 45 -3.45 -14.13 -2.66
C ARG A 45 -3.05 -12.77 -2.08
N GLU A 46 -1.76 -12.45 -2.14
CA GLU A 46 -1.22 -11.14 -1.79
C GLU A 46 -1.87 -10.05 -2.66
N LEU A 47 -1.81 -10.20 -3.99
CA LEU A 47 -2.41 -9.25 -4.94
C LEU A 47 -3.92 -9.08 -4.73
N TRP A 48 -4.63 -10.19 -4.48
CA TRP A 48 -6.06 -10.12 -4.17
C TRP A 48 -6.33 -9.30 -2.90
N THR A 49 -5.54 -9.51 -1.86
CA THR A 49 -5.67 -8.78 -0.58
C THR A 49 -5.35 -7.30 -0.77
N LEU A 50 -4.26 -6.97 -1.48
CA LEU A 50 -3.90 -5.60 -1.82
C LEU A 50 -5.02 -4.90 -2.60
N ASN A 51 -5.63 -5.58 -3.58
CA ASN A 51 -6.75 -5.03 -4.34
C ASN A 51 -7.95 -4.69 -3.44
N GLN A 52 -8.27 -5.53 -2.46
CA GLN A 52 -9.38 -5.27 -1.53
C GLN A 52 -9.08 -4.09 -0.61
N GLU A 53 -7.87 -4.04 -0.04
CA GLU A 53 -7.49 -2.99 0.90
C GLU A 53 -7.33 -1.62 0.21
N LEU A 54 -6.76 -1.58 -0.99
CA LEU A 54 -6.63 -0.34 -1.77
C LEU A 54 -7.97 0.16 -2.33
N ALA A 55 -8.94 -0.73 -2.58
CA ALA A 55 -10.30 -0.35 -3.00
C ALA A 55 -11.19 0.14 -1.86
N ARG A 56 -10.80 -0.09 -0.59
CA ARG A 56 -11.53 0.34 0.60
C ARG A 56 -11.18 1.76 1.06
N LYS A 57 -10.09 2.32 0.55
CA LYS A 57 -9.74 3.74 0.71
C LYS A 57 -10.59 4.62 -0.22
#